data_AF-A0A2E8LG81-F1
#
_entry.id   AF-A0A2E8LG81-F1
#
_cell.length_a   1.000
_cell.length_b   1.000
_cell.length_c   1.000
_cell.angle_alpha   90.00
_cell.angle_beta   90.00
_cell.angle_gamma   90.00
#
_symmetry.space_group_name_H-M   'P 1'
#
loop_
_entity.id
_entity.type
_entity.pdbx_description
1 polymer ?
#
loop_
_entity_poly.entity_id
_entity_poly.type
_entity_poly.pdbx_seq_one_letter_code
_entity_poly.pdbx_strand_id
1 'polypeptide(L)'
;MTVDERDRQTLREQLEVVLGDHPAGVLMELLETPGSDDLARRSDVLAIGARLDGIDARLDQMDRRFDQIDARLDQMDARLDQMDRRFDQIDARLDQMDRRFDLIDARFEKVDARFEKAEAALTLVSTESSKTTIFTGIAVAMSSWGLLFAALGFS
;
A
#
# COMPACT_ATOMS: atom_id res chain seq x y z
N MET A 1 -21.79 -16.49 66.10
CA MET A 1 -22.47 -17.36 67.08
C MET A 1 -23.91 -17.45 66.63
N THR A 2 -24.29 -18.54 65.97
CA THR A 2 -25.70 -18.80 65.62
C THR A 2 -26.42 -19.10 66.93
N VAL A 3 -27.38 -18.27 67.33
CA VAL A 3 -28.26 -18.59 68.44
C VAL A 3 -29.02 -19.86 68.04
N ASP A 4 -28.82 -20.95 68.77
CA ASP A 4 -29.45 -22.25 68.49
C ASP A 4 -30.98 -22.07 68.50
N GLU A 5 -31.70 -22.75 67.61
CA GLU A 5 -33.17 -22.64 67.52
C GLU A 5 -33.82 -22.99 68.88
N ARG A 6 -33.20 -23.86 69.66
CA ARG A 6 -33.62 -24.22 71.02
C ARG A 6 -33.49 -23.08 72.01
N ASP A 7 -32.43 -22.30 71.93
CA ASP A 7 -32.22 -21.15 72.80
C ASP A 7 -33.24 -20.05 72.47
N ARG A 8 -33.60 -19.89 71.19
CA ARG A 8 -34.65 -18.96 70.75
C ARG A 8 -36.05 -19.38 71.20
N GLN A 9 -36.38 -20.67 71.12
CA GLN A 9 -37.66 -21.18 71.62
C GLN A 9 -37.77 -20.99 73.12
N THR A 10 -36.70 -21.31 73.86
CA THR A 10 -36.66 -21.11 75.32
C THR A 10 -36.82 -19.64 75.69
N LEU A 11 -36.13 -18.73 74.97
CA LEU A 11 -36.25 -17.30 75.18
C LEU A 11 -37.67 -16.79 74.89
N ARG A 12 -38.29 -17.27 73.80
CA ARG A 12 -39.66 -16.92 73.44
C ARG A 12 -40.65 -17.36 74.51
N GLU A 13 -40.56 -18.60 74.97
CA GLU A 13 -41.41 -19.12 76.05
C GLU A 13 -41.24 -18.30 77.34
N GLN A 14 -40.01 -17.94 77.70
CA GLN A 14 -39.74 -17.10 78.86
C GLN A 14 -40.31 -15.68 78.70
N LEU A 15 -40.21 -15.09 77.52
CA LEU A 15 -40.75 -13.75 77.24
C LEU A 15 -42.28 -13.77 77.19
N GLU A 16 -42.90 -14.82 76.66
CA GLU A 16 -44.34 -14.99 76.60
C GLU A 16 -44.96 -15.13 78.00
N VAL A 17 -44.28 -15.84 78.91
CA VAL A 17 -44.68 -15.96 80.32
C VAL A 17 -44.62 -14.63 81.06
N VAL A 18 -43.64 -13.77 80.76
CA VAL A 18 -43.41 -12.52 81.50
C VAL A 18 -44.18 -11.33 80.92
N LEU A 19 -44.26 -11.23 79.60
CA LEU A 19 -44.76 -10.04 78.88
C LEU A 19 -46.06 -10.31 78.12
N GLY A 20 -46.50 -11.57 78.02
CA GLY A 20 -47.61 -11.99 77.17
C GLY A 20 -47.20 -12.16 75.71
N ASP A 21 -48.11 -12.75 74.93
CA ASP A 21 -47.82 -13.21 73.56
C ASP A 21 -47.47 -12.06 72.59
N HIS A 22 -48.18 -10.93 72.67
CA HIS A 22 -48.00 -9.82 71.73
C HIS A 22 -46.67 -9.07 71.92
N PRO A 23 -46.25 -8.66 73.15
CA PRO A 23 -44.97 -7.97 73.34
C PRO A 23 -43.77 -8.92 73.17
N ALA A 24 -43.93 -10.20 73.52
CA ALA A 24 -42.92 -11.22 73.25
C ALA A 24 -42.68 -11.39 71.74
N GLY A 25 -43.75 -11.38 70.93
CA GLY A 25 -43.66 -11.41 69.47
C GLY A 25 -42.84 -10.25 68.88
N VAL A 26 -43.11 -9.02 69.31
CA VAL A 26 -42.38 -7.83 68.83
C VAL A 26 -40.92 -7.83 69.26
N LEU A 27 -40.62 -8.29 70.47
CA LEU A 27 -39.23 -8.43 70.92
C LEU A 27 -38.48 -9.53 70.17
N MET A 28 -39.16 -10.63 69.84
CA MET A 28 -38.58 -11.68 69.00
C MET A 28 -38.33 -11.16 67.58
N GLU A 29 -39.23 -10.34 67.02
CA GLU A 29 -39.09 -9.69 65.71
C GLU A 29 -37.96 -8.64 65.70
N LEU A 30 -37.77 -7.87 66.76
CA LEU A 30 -36.63 -6.94 66.89
C LEU A 30 -35.30 -7.65 67.13
N LEU A 31 -35.34 -8.87 67.71
CA LEU A 31 -34.20 -9.77 67.85
C LEU A 31 -33.95 -10.60 66.59
N GLU A 32 -34.87 -10.60 65.61
CA GLU A 32 -34.54 -10.98 64.24
C GLU A 32 -33.54 -9.95 63.72
N THR A 33 -32.26 -10.23 63.92
CA THR A 33 -31.20 -9.56 63.18
C THR A 33 -31.61 -9.66 61.71
N PRO A 34 -31.77 -8.53 60.97
CA PRO A 34 -32.12 -8.58 59.56
C PRO A 34 -31.21 -9.60 58.92
N GLY A 35 -31.83 -10.66 58.40
CA GLY A 35 -31.17 -11.92 58.15
C GLY A 35 -29.88 -11.68 57.38
N SER A 36 -28.88 -12.49 57.66
CA SER A 36 -27.68 -12.63 56.83
C SER A 36 -27.95 -12.94 55.35
N ASP A 37 -29.23 -13.05 54.96
CA ASP A 37 -29.73 -13.13 53.59
C ASP A 37 -29.70 -11.79 52.84
N ASP A 38 -29.75 -10.65 53.53
CA ASP A 38 -29.71 -9.32 52.89
C ASP A 38 -28.28 -8.77 52.75
N LEU A 39 -27.34 -9.36 53.50
CA LEU A 39 -25.91 -9.16 53.31
C LEU A 39 -25.45 -10.10 52.21
N ALA A 40 -25.04 -9.54 51.06
CA ALA A 40 -24.45 -10.28 49.94
C ALA A 40 -23.63 -11.47 50.46
N ARG A 41 -24.11 -12.70 50.17
CA ARG A 41 -23.52 -13.88 50.78
C ARG A 41 -22.07 -13.95 50.31
N ARG A 42 -21.18 -14.50 51.15
CA ARG A 42 -19.76 -14.70 50.80
C ARG A 42 -19.59 -15.39 49.43
N SER A 43 -20.56 -16.22 49.04
CA SER A 43 -20.67 -16.83 47.70
C SER A 43 -20.79 -15.83 46.55
N ASP A 44 -21.55 -14.76 46.73
CA ASP A 44 -21.82 -13.77 45.69
C ASP A 44 -20.59 -12.91 45.44
N VAL A 45 -19.88 -12.55 46.53
CA VAL A 45 -18.58 -11.86 46.45
C VAL A 45 -17.54 -12.73 45.75
N LEU A 46 -17.49 -14.03 46.06
CA LEU A 46 -16.61 -14.98 45.37
C LEU A 46 -16.96 -15.14 43.89
N ALA A 47 -18.25 -15.16 43.54
CA ALA A 47 -18.72 -15.22 42.16
C ALA A 47 -18.34 -13.96 41.38
N ILE A 48 -18.42 -12.78 42.02
CA ILE A 48 -17.95 -11.52 41.42
C ILE A 48 -16.43 -11.56 41.20
N GLY A 49 -15.65 -12.03 42.17
CA GLY A 49 -14.20 -12.20 42.03
C GLY A 49 -13.83 -13.07 40.81
N ALA A 50 -14.44 -14.24 40.68
CA ALA A 50 -14.22 -15.12 39.53
C ALA A 50 -14.62 -14.48 38.19
N ARG A 51 -15.67 -13.64 38.17
CA ARG A 51 -16.05 -12.88 36.97
C ARG A 51 -15.04 -11.80 36.63
N LEU A 52 -14.47 -11.12 37.63
CA LEU A 52 -13.42 -10.11 37.44
C LEU A 52 -12.14 -10.75 36.91
N ASP A 53 -11.70 -11.88 37.49
CA ASP A 53 -10.55 -12.64 36.99
C ASP A 53 -10.74 -13.05 35.52
N GLY A 54 -11.97 -13.46 35.16
CA GLY A 54 -12.34 -13.77 33.78
C GLY A 54 -12.38 -12.56 32.84
N ILE A 55 -12.64 -11.36 33.36
CA ILE A 55 -12.55 -10.10 32.59
C ILE A 55 -11.07 -9.74 32.39
N ASP A 56 -10.25 -9.80 33.44
CA ASP A 56 -8.82 -9.50 33.37
C ASP A 56 -8.11 -10.40 32.35
N ALA A 57 -8.38 -11.71 32.38
CA ALA A 57 -7.83 -12.64 31.40
C ALA A 57 -8.23 -12.30 29.95
N ARG A 58 -9.45 -11.76 29.74
CA ARG A 58 -9.92 -11.32 28.43
C ARG A 58 -9.27 -10.01 27.99
N LEU A 59 -9.02 -9.09 28.91
CA LEU A 59 -8.29 -7.85 28.65
C LEU A 59 -6.84 -8.15 28.27
N ASP A 60 -6.16 -9.02 29.01
CA ASP A 60 -4.80 -9.47 28.68
C ASP A 60 -4.73 -10.14 27.30
N GLN A 61 -5.79 -10.84 26.89
CA GLN A 61 -5.88 -11.42 25.56
C GLN A 61 -6.11 -10.34 24.49
N MET A 62 -6.91 -9.31 24.79
CA MET A 62 -7.13 -8.17 23.90
C MET A 62 -5.85 -7.38 23.69
N ASP A 63 -5.10 -7.07 24.75
CA ASP A 63 -3.82 -6.35 24.66
C ASP A 63 -2.84 -7.09 23.77
N ARG A 64 -2.67 -8.40 23.97
CA ARG A 64 -1.85 -9.25 23.10
C ARG A 64 -2.30 -9.24 21.64
N ARG A 65 -3.60 -9.11 21.37
CA ARG A 65 -4.12 -9.01 20.01
C ARG A 65 -3.85 -7.63 19.40
N PHE A 66 -3.90 -6.57 20.21
CA PHE A 66 -3.54 -5.22 19.75
C PHE A 66 -2.06 -5.13 19.45
N ASP A 67 -1.17 -5.67 20.30
CA ASP A 67 0.27 -5.75 20.01
C ASP A 67 0.56 -6.46 18.67
N GLN A 68 -0.19 -7.54 18.38
CA GLN A 68 -0.08 -8.25 17.11
C GLN A 68 -0.61 -7.44 15.92
N ILE A 69 -1.63 -6.61 16.12
CA ILE A 69 -2.14 -5.71 15.08
C ILE A 69 -1.11 -4.62 14.79
N ASP A 70 -0.56 -3.99 15.83
CA ASP A 70 0.45 -2.94 15.70
C ASP A 70 1.68 -3.46 14.95
N ALA A 71 2.19 -4.63 15.33
CA ALA A 71 3.32 -5.26 14.62
C ALA A 71 3.01 -5.54 13.14
N ARG A 72 1.76 -5.87 12.80
CA ARG A 72 1.34 -6.06 11.40
C ARG A 72 1.23 -4.75 10.65
N LEU A 73 0.79 -3.68 11.30
CA LEU A 73 0.73 -2.35 10.72
C LEU A 73 2.14 -1.82 10.44
N ASP A 74 3.07 -1.96 11.38
CA ASP A 74 4.48 -1.61 11.18
C ASP A 74 5.09 -2.37 9.98
N GLN A 75 4.76 -3.66 9.84
CA GLN A 75 5.20 -4.45 8.69
C GLN A 75 4.56 -3.97 7.38
N MET A 76 3.30 -3.53 7.41
CA MET A 76 2.63 -2.96 6.23
C MET A 76 3.27 -1.64 5.81
N ASP A 77 3.57 -0.76 6.76
CA ASP A 77 4.23 0.52 6.49
C ASP A 77 5.62 0.31 5.89
N ALA A 78 6.41 -0.60 6.44
CA ALA A 78 7.72 -0.94 5.87
C ALA A 78 7.63 -1.49 4.42
N ARG A 79 6.56 -2.21 4.10
CA ARG A 79 6.32 -2.70 2.73
C ARG A 79 5.89 -1.58 1.78
N LEU A 80 5.09 -0.64 2.25
CA LEU A 80 4.68 0.54 1.48
C LEU A 80 5.89 1.42 1.17
N ASP A 81 6.74 1.71 2.16
CA ASP A 81 8.01 2.42 1.97
C ASP A 81 8.92 1.74 0.93
N GLN A 82 8.97 0.41 0.94
CA GLN A 82 9.72 -0.35 -0.06
C GLN A 82 9.10 -0.23 -1.45
N MET A 83 7.77 -0.21 -1.56
CA MET A 83 7.08 0.00 -2.83
C MET A 83 7.36 1.39 -3.39
N ASP A 84 7.29 2.43 -2.57
CA ASP A 84 7.58 3.81 -2.99
C ASP A 84 8.99 3.94 -3.56
N ARG A 85 10.00 3.41 -2.86
CA ARG A 85 11.39 3.39 -3.36
C ARG A 85 11.53 2.64 -4.69
N ARG A 86 10.73 1.60 -4.93
CA ARG A 86 10.74 0.87 -6.20
C ARG A 86 10.09 1.68 -7.32
N PHE A 87 9.03 2.44 -7.02
CA PHE A 87 8.42 3.34 -7.99
C PHE A 87 9.37 4.49 -8.36
N ASP A 88 10.04 5.11 -7.39
CA ASP A 88 11.07 6.13 -7.66
C ASP A 88 12.17 5.61 -8.61
N GLN A 89 12.60 4.35 -8.43
CA GLN A 89 13.58 3.72 -9.31
C GLN A 89 13.05 3.43 -10.71
N ILE A 90 11.76 3.12 -10.85
CA ILE A 90 11.11 2.94 -12.15
C ILE A 90 11.04 4.28 -12.87
N ASP A 91 10.59 5.34 -12.20
CA ASP A 91 10.50 6.68 -12.77
C ASP A 91 11.86 7.17 -13.26
N ALA A 92 12.91 7.01 -12.45
CA ALA A 92 14.28 7.36 -12.86
C ALA A 92 14.77 6.58 -14.10
N ARG A 93 14.35 5.32 -14.26
CA ARG A 93 14.67 4.51 -15.44
C ARG A 93 13.88 4.96 -16.67
N LEU A 94 12.62 5.35 -16.51
CA LEU A 94 11.80 5.88 -17.59
C LEU A 94 12.37 7.22 -18.08
N ASP A 95 12.74 8.13 -17.18
CA ASP A 95 13.42 9.39 -17.52
C ASP A 95 14.73 9.14 -18.29
N GLN A 96 15.48 8.10 -17.93
CA GLN A 96 16.69 7.72 -18.65
C GLN A 96 16.37 7.16 -20.05
N MET A 97 15.28 6.40 -20.19
CA MET A 97 14.84 5.88 -21.48
C MET A 97 14.41 7.02 -22.40
N ASP A 98 13.64 7.99 -21.90
CA ASP A 98 13.21 9.16 -22.67
C ASP A 98 14.41 9.94 -23.22
N ARG A 99 15.39 10.25 -22.37
CA ARG A 99 16.65 10.90 -22.81
C ARG A 99 17.40 10.10 -23.86
N ARG A 100 17.34 8.75 -23.81
CA ARG A 100 17.98 7.90 -24.82
C ARG A 100 17.21 7.94 -26.14
N PHE A 101 15.88 8.01 -26.11
CA PHE A 101 15.07 8.15 -27.30
C PHE A 101 15.29 9.51 -27.96
N ASP A 102 15.32 10.61 -27.20
CA ASP A 102 15.66 11.94 -27.72
C ASP A 102 17.01 11.94 -28.46
N LEU A 103 18.02 11.25 -27.90
CA LEU A 103 19.34 11.12 -28.53
C LEU A 103 19.28 10.28 -29.82
N ILE A 104 18.45 9.24 -29.85
CA ILE A 104 18.25 8.41 -31.04
C ILE A 104 17.59 9.25 -32.13
N ASP A 105 16.55 10.01 -31.81
CA ASP A 105 15.85 10.87 -32.76
C ASP A 105 16.81 11.92 -33.35
N ALA A 106 17.59 12.60 -32.51
CA ALA A 106 18.61 13.56 -32.97
C ALA A 106 19.71 12.90 -33.84
N ARG A 107 19.98 11.61 -33.67
CA ARG A 107 20.90 10.86 -34.55
C ARG A 107 20.25 10.52 -35.88
N PHE A 108 18.96 10.17 -35.88
CA PHE A 108 18.22 9.91 -37.11
C PHE A 108 18.09 11.18 -37.95
N GLU A 109 17.76 12.33 -37.36
CA GLU A 109 17.75 13.62 -38.08
C GLU A 109 19.09 13.92 -38.77
N LYS A 110 20.22 13.62 -38.10
CA LYS A 110 21.56 13.77 -38.69
C LYS A 110 21.82 12.78 -39.83
N VAL A 111 21.27 11.59 -39.76
CA VAL A 111 21.37 10.57 -40.82
C VAL A 111 20.54 11.02 -42.02
N ASP A 112 19.32 11.48 -41.80
CA ASP A 112 18.43 11.99 -42.86
C ASP A 112 19.09 13.18 -43.58
N ALA A 113 19.61 14.15 -42.85
CA ALA A 113 20.34 15.28 -43.43
C ALA A 113 21.60 14.87 -44.22
N ARG A 114 22.24 13.75 -43.86
CA ARG A 114 23.36 13.19 -44.65
C ARG A 114 22.86 12.51 -45.91
N PHE A 115 21.75 11.81 -45.86
CA PHE A 115 21.11 11.19 -47.02
C PHE A 115 20.65 12.24 -48.03
N GLU A 116 19.99 13.31 -47.59
CA GLU A 116 19.60 14.42 -48.48
C GLU A 116 20.81 15.03 -49.19
N LYS A 117 21.92 15.23 -48.47
CA LYS A 117 23.18 15.72 -49.06
C LYS A 117 23.78 14.74 -50.05
N ALA A 118 23.74 13.44 -49.76
CA ALA A 118 24.25 12.40 -50.64
C ALA A 118 23.41 12.31 -51.93
N GLU A 119 22.08 12.43 -51.81
CA GLU A 119 21.17 12.47 -52.95
C GLU A 119 21.41 13.72 -53.82
N ALA A 120 21.57 14.89 -53.21
CA ALA A 120 21.94 16.12 -53.91
C ALA A 120 23.29 16.01 -54.64
N ALA A 121 24.29 15.39 -54.01
CA ALA A 121 25.58 15.15 -54.65
C ALA A 121 25.47 14.18 -55.84
N LEU A 122 24.67 13.12 -55.70
CA LEU A 122 24.45 12.13 -56.76
C LEU A 122 23.74 12.74 -57.97
N THR A 123 22.71 13.55 -57.74
CA THR A 123 22.01 14.26 -58.82
C THR A 123 22.94 15.23 -59.55
N LEU A 124 23.77 15.98 -58.83
CA LEU A 124 24.78 16.85 -59.43
C LEU A 124 25.76 16.07 -60.31
N VAL A 125 26.33 14.98 -59.79
CA VAL A 125 27.26 14.11 -60.56
C VAL A 125 26.58 13.55 -61.81
N SER A 126 25.33 13.12 -61.71
CA SER A 126 24.55 12.65 -62.87
C SER A 126 24.41 13.73 -63.95
N THR A 127 24.10 14.98 -63.55
CA THR A 127 23.97 16.09 -64.50
C THR A 127 25.29 16.48 -65.16
N GLU A 128 26.40 16.51 -64.42
CA GLU A 128 27.73 16.83 -64.96
C GLU A 128 28.25 15.73 -65.90
N SER A 129 28.01 14.46 -65.55
CA SER A 129 28.30 13.32 -66.42
C SER A 129 27.48 13.38 -67.72
N SER A 130 26.21 13.78 -67.65
CA SER A 130 25.38 13.97 -68.85
C SER A 130 25.91 15.09 -69.76
N LYS A 131 26.25 16.27 -69.21
CA LYS A 131 26.81 17.39 -69.96
C LYS A 131 28.11 17.02 -70.66
N THR A 132 29.04 16.39 -69.94
CA THR A 132 30.35 15.98 -70.48
C THR A 132 30.20 14.94 -71.59
N THR A 133 29.28 14.00 -71.44
CA THR A 133 28.99 12.99 -72.48
C THR A 133 28.45 13.64 -73.75
N ILE A 134 27.47 14.55 -73.63
CA ILE A 134 26.90 15.28 -74.78
C ILE A 134 27.97 16.12 -75.48
N PHE A 135 28.74 16.89 -74.72
CA PHE A 135 29.79 17.76 -75.27
C PHE A 135 30.86 16.97 -76.02
N THR A 136 31.34 15.88 -75.41
CA THR A 136 32.35 15.01 -76.02
C THR A 136 31.79 14.35 -77.29
N GLY A 137 30.54 13.91 -77.28
CA GLY A 137 29.85 13.36 -78.46
C GLY A 137 29.80 14.36 -79.62
N ILE A 138 29.40 15.61 -79.35
CA ILE A 138 29.37 16.68 -80.36
C ILE A 138 30.79 16.98 -80.88
N ALA A 139 31.80 17.09 -80.01
CA ALA A 139 33.18 17.36 -80.39
C ALA A 139 33.79 16.27 -81.28
N VAL A 140 33.49 15.00 -80.99
CA VAL A 140 33.91 13.86 -81.83
C VAL A 140 33.23 13.90 -83.19
N ALA A 141 31.92 14.19 -83.25
CA ALA A 141 31.19 14.31 -84.50
C ALA A 141 31.72 15.45 -85.39
N MET A 142 32.01 16.63 -84.82
CA MET A 142 32.58 17.77 -85.54
C MET A 142 33.98 17.45 -86.12
N SER A 143 34.83 16.77 -85.35
CA SER A 143 36.16 16.34 -85.81
C SER A 143 36.08 15.37 -86.99
N SER A 144 35.12 14.43 -86.95
CA SER A 144 34.91 13.45 -88.02
C SER A 144 34.45 14.12 -89.33
N TRP A 145 33.53 15.07 -89.25
CA TRP A 145 33.10 15.85 -90.42
C TRP A 145 34.19 16.74 -91.00
N GLY A 146 35.03 17.37 -90.18
CA GLY A 146 36.15 18.17 -90.66
C GLY A 146 37.15 17.36 -91.50
N LEU A 147 37.45 16.13 -91.10
CA LEU A 147 38.33 15.23 -91.87
C LEU A 147 37.71 14.82 -93.21
N LEU A 148 36.40 14.53 -93.24
CA LEU A 148 35.69 14.23 -94.49
C LEU A 148 35.64 15.44 -95.43
N PHE A 149 35.42 16.63 -94.89
CA PHE A 149 35.40 17.87 -95.68
C PHE A 149 36.76 18.18 -96.28
N ALA A 150 37.84 18.01 -95.50
CA ALA A 150 39.22 18.15 -95.98
C ALA A 150 39.55 17.13 -97.08
N ALA A 151 39.06 15.89 -96.98
CA ALA A 151 39.24 14.86 -98.00
C ALA A 151 38.48 15.14 -99.31
N LEU A 152 37.41 15.95 -99.27
CA LEU A 152 36.60 16.31 -100.44
C LEU A 152 37.12 17.55 -101.20
N GLY A 153 38.22 18.16 -100.76
CA GLY A 153 38.95 19.18 -101.55
C GLY A 153 38.31 20.57 -101.59
N PHE A 154 37.38 20.89 -100.68
CA PHE A 154 36.95 22.28 -100.48
C PHE A 154 38.01 23.02 -99.65
N SER A 155 38.81 23.88 -100.28
CA SER A 155 39.64 24.90 -99.62
C SER A 155 39.20 26.29 -100.04
#